data_AF-A0A120A496-F1
#
_entry.id   AF-A0A120A496-F1
#
_cell.length_a   1.000
_cell.length_b   1.000
_cell.length_c   1.000
_cell.angle_alpha   90.00
_cell.angle_beta   90.00
_cell.angle_gamma   90.00
#
_symmetry.space_group_name_H-M   'P 1'
#
loop_
_entity.id
_entity.type
_entity.pdbx_description
1 polymer ?
#
loop_
_entity_poly.entity_id
_entity_poly.type
_entity_poly.pdbx_seq_one_letter_code
_entity_poly.pdbx_strand_id
1 'polypeptide(L)'
;MKAFSLLVALMALSSLGGNGNGSMNLREKAIDTNRPNGWYYITSGKQDSLSAEPIVTTKDFASISLDSSLNERTGEMIYQIVGRVNEQSIEVWADATERSIGKHIGFVCNNKIVCNPRVNARIPNGYFAISGKEAEFKTLYRQVQEDIRNEEISSEHKKAWEEARKVRESITDSTFLKTKRPMSDDAIGPYNYHTGFLEDRAYNRTVYVIAIDRAKKHLSVKNNQLVLNLKSGAEINIAEDMYQYITRLFVDWNKWVKEGKFKIIKTEEGYYDIEPTPQKKKN
;
A
#
# COMPACT_ATOMS: atom_id res chain seq x y z
N MET A 1 16.91 14.09 2.81
CA MET A 1 15.65 14.86 2.95
C MET A 1 15.22 15.65 1.70
N LYS A 2 16.08 15.96 0.71
CA LYS A 2 15.68 16.75 -0.49
C LYS A 2 15.04 15.96 -1.66
N ALA A 3 15.00 14.63 -1.59
CA ALA A 3 14.39 13.78 -2.61
C ALA A 3 12.85 13.68 -2.48
N PHE A 4 12.31 14.11 -1.34
CA PHE A 4 10.91 13.91 -1.01
C PHE A 4 9.98 14.88 -1.73
N SER A 5 10.35 16.17 -1.85
CA SER A 5 9.62 17.14 -2.66
C SER A 5 9.62 16.80 -4.15
N LEU A 6 10.67 16.13 -4.64
CA LEU A 6 10.70 15.63 -6.03
C LEU A 6 9.72 14.47 -6.21
N LEU A 7 9.63 13.58 -5.23
CA LEU A 7 8.70 12.45 -5.24
C LEU A 7 7.24 12.91 -5.12
N VAL A 8 6.96 13.95 -4.33
CA VAL A 8 5.62 14.55 -4.23
C VAL A 8 5.24 15.26 -5.55
N ALA A 9 6.16 15.97 -6.18
CA ALA A 9 5.94 16.58 -7.50
C ALA A 9 5.75 15.52 -8.62
N LEU A 10 6.52 14.42 -8.60
CA LEU A 10 6.34 13.31 -9.54
C LEU A 10 5.05 12.50 -9.27
N MET A 11 4.68 12.28 -8.01
CA MET A 11 3.44 11.57 -7.66
C MET A 11 2.18 12.38 -7.99
N ALA A 12 2.26 13.71 -7.96
CA ALA A 12 1.17 14.57 -8.44
C ALA A 12 0.94 14.38 -9.96
N LEU A 13 2.00 14.12 -10.73
CA LEU A 13 1.90 13.86 -12.17
C LEU A 13 1.46 12.43 -12.51
N SER A 14 1.86 11.41 -11.73
CA SER A 14 1.49 10.01 -12.00
C SER A 14 0.11 9.60 -11.49
N SER A 15 -0.51 10.38 -10.58
CA SER A 15 -1.87 10.09 -10.06
C SER A 15 -2.99 10.74 -10.89
N LEU A 16 -2.66 11.50 -11.92
CA LEU A 16 -3.61 12.14 -12.85
C LEU A 16 -3.71 11.45 -14.22
N GLY A 17 -2.90 10.41 -14.49
CA GLY A 17 -2.96 9.61 -15.71
C GLY A 17 -3.14 8.13 -15.39
N GLY A 18 -4.18 7.51 -15.96
CA GLY A 18 -4.54 6.12 -15.67
C GLY A 18 -3.49 5.07 -16.01
N ASN A 19 -3.69 3.91 -15.37
CA ASN A 19 -3.31 2.56 -15.82
C ASN A 19 -1.86 2.35 -16.31
N GLY A 20 -0.94 2.18 -15.37
CA GLY A 20 0.44 1.76 -15.63
C GLY A 20 0.70 0.33 -15.17
N ASN A 21 0.25 -0.67 -15.93
CA ASN A 21 0.77 -2.03 -15.85
C ASN A 21 2.25 -2.04 -16.29
N GLY A 22 3.16 -1.93 -15.33
CA GLY A 22 4.60 -2.10 -15.55
C GLY A 22 4.98 -3.58 -15.59
N SER A 23 4.63 -4.28 -16.67
CA SER A 23 5.20 -5.59 -16.99
C SER A 23 6.64 -5.40 -17.48
N MET A 24 7.60 -5.97 -16.76
CA MET A 24 8.93 -6.30 -17.31
C MET A 24 9.04 -7.81 -17.37
N ASN A 25 9.06 -8.34 -18.59
CA ASN A 25 9.46 -9.71 -18.88
C ASN A 25 10.83 -9.70 -19.55
N LEU A 26 11.79 -10.42 -18.98
CA LEU A 26 12.86 -11.10 -19.74
C LEU A 26 13.00 -12.51 -19.19
N ARG A 27 13.11 -13.44 -20.13
CA ARG A 27 12.83 -14.88 -20.01
C ARG A 27 13.84 -15.63 -19.15
N GLU A 28 13.30 -16.46 -18.27
CA GLU A 28 13.72 -17.85 -18.07
C GLU A 28 12.46 -18.67 -17.68
N LYS A 29 12.39 -19.94 -18.06
CA LYS A 29 11.14 -20.74 -18.10
C LYS A 29 10.55 -20.89 -16.68
N ALA A 30 9.57 -20.05 -16.33
CA ALA A 30 8.99 -19.96 -14.99
C ALA A 30 8.10 -21.15 -14.67
N ILE A 31 8.47 -21.91 -13.63
CA ILE A 31 7.49 -22.57 -12.76
C ILE A 31 6.67 -21.44 -12.14
N ASP A 32 5.34 -21.52 -12.13
CA ASP A 32 4.44 -20.46 -11.64
C ASP A 32 4.86 -19.96 -10.22
N THR A 33 5.56 -18.83 -10.14
CA THR A 33 6.37 -18.44 -8.97
C THR A 33 5.65 -17.57 -7.93
N ASN A 34 4.32 -17.41 -7.94
CA ASN A 34 3.69 -16.51 -6.95
C ASN A 34 2.29 -16.94 -6.45
N ARG A 35 2.14 -18.19 -6.01
CA ARG A 35 0.90 -18.65 -5.38
C ARG A 35 0.70 -17.93 -4.04
N PRO A 36 -0.49 -17.36 -3.74
CA PRO A 36 -0.77 -16.75 -2.45
C PRO A 36 -0.59 -17.73 -1.29
N ASN A 37 -0.01 -17.27 -0.17
CA ASN A 37 0.03 -18.06 1.06
C ASN A 37 -1.40 -18.35 1.52
N GLY A 38 -1.72 -19.60 1.85
CA GLY A 38 -3.11 -19.97 2.11
C GLY A 38 -3.39 -21.46 2.19
N TRP A 39 -4.67 -21.78 2.37
CA TRP A 39 -5.20 -23.14 2.35
C TRP A 39 -5.66 -23.51 0.94
N TYR A 40 -5.33 -24.72 0.50
CA TYR A 40 -5.64 -25.25 -0.82
C TYR A 40 -6.24 -26.64 -0.73
N TYR A 41 -7.03 -27.03 -1.73
CA TYR A 41 -7.38 -28.44 -1.88
C TYR A 41 -6.16 -29.23 -2.37
N ILE A 42 -5.99 -30.45 -1.86
CA ILE A 42 -5.03 -31.40 -2.42
C ILE A 42 -5.78 -32.31 -3.40
N THR A 43 -5.44 -32.18 -4.67
CA THR A 43 -5.88 -33.05 -5.75
C THR A 43 -4.94 -34.26 -5.80
N SER A 44 -5.45 -35.47 -6.02
CA SER A 44 -4.63 -36.69 -5.96
C SER A 44 -3.75 -36.83 -7.20
N GLY A 45 -2.43 -37.03 -7.05
CA GLY A 45 -1.57 -37.50 -8.13
C GLY A 45 -0.06 -37.43 -7.90
N LYS A 46 0.47 -36.34 -7.31
CA LYS A 46 1.89 -36.10 -6.97
C LYS A 46 1.99 -34.98 -5.92
N GLN A 47 3.15 -34.84 -5.28
CA GLN A 47 3.45 -33.92 -4.16
C GLN A 47 3.13 -32.41 -4.42
N ASP A 48 2.88 -32.01 -5.68
CA ASP A 48 2.53 -30.64 -6.11
C ASP A 48 1.07 -30.49 -6.62
N SER A 49 0.20 -31.44 -6.30
CA SER A 49 -1.18 -31.47 -6.83
C SER A 49 -2.11 -30.58 -5.99
N LEU A 50 -1.88 -29.27 -6.01
CA LEU A 50 -2.75 -28.28 -5.36
C LEU A 50 -3.83 -27.78 -6.32
N SER A 51 -4.99 -27.37 -5.79
CA SER A 51 -5.96 -26.61 -6.60
C SER A 51 -5.34 -25.33 -7.16
N ALA A 52 -5.78 -24.89 -8.34
CA ALA A 52 -5.34 -23.62 -8.92
C ALA A 52 -5.66 -22.45 -7.98
N GLU A 53 -6.90 -22.35 -7.54
CA GLU A 53 -7.35 -21.33 -6.59
C GLU A 53 -7.20 -21.79 -5.12
N PRO A 54 -6.89 -20.88 -4.19
CA PRO A 54 -6.96 -21.14 -2.76
C PRO A 54 -8.40 -21.35 -2.30
N ILE A 55 -8.56 -22.07 -1.20
CA ILE A 55 -9.78 -22.07 -0.38
C ILE A 55 -9.90 -20.70 0.30
N VAL A 56 -8.84 -20.30 1.00
CA VAL A 56 -8.65 -19.02 1.68
C VAL A 56 -7.15 -18.70 1.70
N THR A 57 -6.80 -17.42 1.77
CA THR A 57 -5.42 -16.93 1.82
C THR A 57 -5.09 -16.34 3.20
N THR A 58 -3.82 -16.02 3.45
CA THR A 58 -3.42 -15.30 4.69
C THR A 58 -4.08 -13.94 4.82
N LYS A 59 -4.55 -13.34 3.72
CA LYS A 59 -5.34 -12.10 3.69
C LYS A 59 -6.76 -12.27 4.24
N ASP A 60 -7.24 -13.52 4.22
CA ASP A 60 -8.56 -13.88 4.73
C ASP A 60 -8.52 -14.24 6.22
N PHE A 61 -7.35 -14.14 6.87
CA PHE A 61 -7.20 -14.45 8.30
C PHE A 61 -7.52 -13.23 9.16
N ALA A 62 -8.39 -13.41 10.15
CA ALA A 62 -8.71 -12.38 11.13
C ALA A 62 -7.70 -12.34 12.28
N SER A 63 -7.23 -13.51 12.71
CA SER A 63 -6.28 -13.62 13.80
C SER A 63 -5.52 -14.93 13.76
N ILE A 64 -4.31 -14.91 14.32
CA ILE A 64 -3.49 -16.08 14.58
C ILE A 64 -2.81 -15.96 15.95
N SER A 65 -2.56 -17.09 16.60
CA SER A 65 -1.75 -17.21 17.82
C SER A 65 -0.82 -18.40 17.71
N LEU A 66 0.35 -18.29 18.36
CA LEU A 66 1.25 -19.42 18.53
C LEU A 66 0.85 -20.18 19.79
N ASP A 67 0.62 -21.48 19.63
CA ASP A 67 0.31 -22.42 20.71
C ASP A 67 1.40 -23.50 20.79
N SER A 68 1.57 -24.08 21.97
CA SER A 68 2.46 -25.21 22.19
C SER A 68 1.89 -26.18 23.20
N SER A 69 1.89 -27.46 22.87
CA SER A 69 1.43 -28.53 23.76
C SER A 69 2.42 -29.68 23.82
N LEU A 70 2.47 -30.38 24.95
CA LEU A 70 3.28 -31.59 25.08
C LEU A 70 2.56 -32.75 24.43
N ASN A 71 3.23 -33.47 23.53
CA ASN A 71 2.75 -34.76 23.08
C ASN A 71 2.98 -35.79 24.18
N GLU A 72 1.96 -36.13 24.96
CA GLU A 72 2.10 -37.09 26.07
C GLU A 72 2.59 -38.48 25.64
N ARG A 73 2.40 -38.84 24.37
CA ARG A 73 2.83 -40.13 23.81
C ARG A 73 4.30 -40.14 23.41
N THR A 74 4.83 -39.03 22.91
CA THR A 74 6.23 -38.95 22.42
C THR A 74 7.16 -38.16 23.34
N GLY A 75 6.60 -37.39 24.28
CA GLY A 75 7.35 -36.45 25.13
C GLY A 75 7.84 -35.20 24.39
N GLU A 76 7.49 -35.02 23.11
CA GLU A 76 7.94 -33.90 22.28
C GLU A 76 6.98 -32.71 22.36
N MET A 77 7.50 -31.49 22.29
CA MET A 77 6.68 -30.29 22.16
C MET A 77 6.12 -30.16 20.75
N ILE A 78 4.80 -30.01 20.64
CA ILE A 78 4.11 -29.69 19.39
C ILE A 78 3.84 -28.19 19.37
N TYR A 79 4.32 -27.52 18.33
CA TYR A 79 4.00 -26.12 18.07
C TYR A 79 2.90 -26.02 17.01
N GLN A 80 1.90 -25.18 17.26
CA GLN A 80 0.78 -24.95 16.33
C GLN A 80 0.51 -23.45 16.18
N ILE A 81 0.16 -23.03 14.97
CA ILE A 81 -0.44 -21.71 14.74
C ILE A 81 -1.92 -21.97 14.66
N VAL A 82 -2.65 -21.50 15.65
CA VAL A 82 -4.11 -21.54 15.65
C VAL A 82 -4.60 -20.21 15.10
N GLY A 83 -5.60 -20.24 14.25
CA GLY A 83 -6.14 -19.03 13.66
C GLY A 83 -7.61 -19.13 13.34
N ARG A 84 -8.15 -18.00 12.92
CA ARG A 84 -9.53 -17.88 12.46
C ARG A 84 -9.59 -17.01 11.21
N VAL A 85 -10.40 -17.41 10.24
CA VAL A 85 -10.69 -16.59 9.06
C VAL A 85 -11.59 -15.40 9.41
N ASN A 86 -11.59 -14.37 8.57
CA ASN A 86 -12.49 -13.22 8.67
C ASN A 86 -13.95 -13.63 8.46
N GLU A 87 -14.88 -12.75 8.86
CA GLU A 87 -16.31 -13.06 8.85
C GLU A 87 -16.83 -13.41 7.45
N GLN A 88 -16.29 -12.75 6.42
CA GLN A 88 -16.67 -13.00 5.03
C GLN A 88 -16.24 -14.38 4.52
N SER A 89 -15.23 -14.99 5.14
CA SER A 89 -14.64 -16.26 4.71
C SER A 89 -15.09 -17.46 5.53
N ILE A 90 -15.89 -17.26 6.59
CA ILE A 90 -16.33 -18.35 7.48
C ILE A 90 -17.12 -19.41 6.70
N GLU A 91 -18.07 -18.99 5.87
CA GLU A 91 -18.91 -19.92 5.10
C GLU A 91 -18.09 -20.63 4.02
N VAL A 92 -17.21 -19.90 3.32
CA VAL A 92 -16.26 -20.47 2.34
C VAL A 92 -15.39 -21.55 2.98
N TRP A 93 -14.86 -21.29 4.18
CA TRP A 93 -14.07 -22.27 4.93
C TRP A 93 -14.90 -23.49 5.37
N ALA A 94 -16.11 -23.24 5.89
CA ALA A 94 -17.02 -24.29 6.34
C ALA A 94 -17.37 -25.25 5.20
N ASP A 95 -17.74 -24.71 4.04
CA ASP A 95 -18.15 -25.51 2.89
C ASP A 95 -16.95 -26.25 2.28
N ALA A 96 -15.78 -25.62 2.24
CA ALA A 96 -14.55 -26.27 1.76
C ALA A 96 -14.12 -27.45 2.64
N THR A 97 -14.22 -27.32 3.97
CA THR A 97 -13.91 -28.40 4.90
C THR A 97 -14.94 -29.53 4.80
N GLU A 98 -16.23 -29.21 4.68
CA GLU A 98 -17.29 -30.22 4.44
C GLU A 98 -17.04 -31.03 3.17
N ARG A 99 -16.73 -30.35 2.05
CA ARG A 99 -16.42 -31.00 0.77
C ARG A 99 -15.16 -31.88 0.80
N SER A 100 -14.30 -31.64 1.78
CA SER A 100 -13.01 -32.29 1.94
C SER A 100 -13.01 -33.41 2.98
N ILE A 101 -14.16 -33.74 3.60
CA ILE A 101 -14.25 -34.83 4.57
C ILE A 101 -13.66 -36.13 3.98
N GLY A 102 -12.75 -36.74 4.74
CA GLY A 102 -12.01 -37.94 4.36
C GLY A 102 -10.78 -37.69 3.46
N LYS A 103 -10.58 -36.47 2.96
CA LYS A 103 -9.47 -36.04 2.09
C LYS A 103 -8.50 -35.11 2.85
N HIS A 104 -7.40 -34.76 2.21
CA HIS A 104 -6.44 -33.78 2.74
C HIS A 104 -6.65 -32.39 2.12
N ILE A 105 -6.46 -31.35 2.93
CA ILE A 105 -6.26 -29.97 2.49
C ILE A 105 -4.86 -29.54 2.91
N GLY A 106 -4.24 -28.60 2.19
CA GLY A 106 -2.86 -28.19 2.43
C GLY A 106 -2.74 -26.71 2.77
N PHE A 107 -2.02 -26.36 3.83
CA PHE A 107 -1.55 -25.00 4.02
C PHE A 107 -0.23 -24.81 3.28
N VAL A 108 -0.17 -23.79 2.44
CA VAL A 108 0.96 -23.47 1.57
C VAL A 108 1.52 -22.11 1.98
N CYS A 109 2.82 -22.05 2.18
CA CYS A 109 3.53 -20.80 2.43
C CYS A 109 4.83 -20.79 1.63
N ASN A 110 5.13 -19.69 0.94
CA ASN A 110 6.31 -19.54 0.08
C ASN A 110 6.46 -20.71 -0.91
N ASN A 111 5.35 -21.07 -1.57
CA ASN A 111 5.24 -22.18 -2.52
C ASN A 111 5.60 -23.57 -1.95
N LYS A 112 5.62 -23.73 -0.62
CA LYS A 112 5.84 -25.03 0.04
C LYS A 112 4.61 -25.45 0.84
N ILE A 113 4.22 -26.72 0.73
CA ILE A 113 3.20 -27.30 1.61
C ILE A 113 3.81 -27.42 3.00
N VAL A 114 3.29 -26.63 3.93
CA VAL A 114 3.70 -26.63 5.34
C VAL A 114 3.05 -27.80 6.08
N CYS A 115 1.74 -27.96 5.91
CA CYS A 115 0.97 -29.02 6.52
C CYS A 115 -0.15 -29.48 5.58
N ASN A 116 -0.58 -30.72 5.75
CA ASN A 116 -1.66 -31.30 4.98
C ASN A 116 -2.59 -32.16 5.85
N PRO A 117 -3.38 -31.58 6.78
CA PRO A 117 -4.28 -32.35 7.63
C PRO A 117 -5.35 -33.09 6.82
N ARG A 118 -5.74 -34.27 7.31
CA ARG A 118 -6.95 -34.95 6.83
C ARG A 118 -8.17 -34.31 7.49
N VAL A 119 -9.16 -33.92 6.68
CA VAL A 119 -10.37 -33.30 7.19
C VAL A 119 -11.33 -34.39 7.66
N ASN A 120 -11.75 -34.30 8.93
CA ASN A 120 -12.61 -35.30 9.56
C ASN A 120 -14.06 -34.85 9.71
N ALA A 121 -14.30 -33.54 9.71
CA ALA A 121 -15.61 -32.93 9.86
C ALA A 121 -15.60 -31.53 9.23
N ARG A 122 -16.81 -31.02 8.97
CA ARG A 122 -17.05 -29.61 8.65
C ARG A 122 -16.62 -28.73 9.82
N ILE A 123 -16.00 -27.59 9.55
CA ILE A 123 -15.59 -26.60 10.55
C ILE A 123 -16.38 -25.29 10.33
N PRO A 124 -17.51 -25.09 11.01
CA PRO A 124 -18.45 -24.02 10.67
C PRO A 124 -18.07 -22.63 11.24
N ASN A 125 -17.10 -22.56 12.16
CA ASN A 125 -16.79 -21.35 12.92
C ASN A 125 -15.53 -20.60 12.43
N GLY A 126 -14.94 -21.08 11.32
CA GLY A 126 -13.80 -20.44 10.66
C GLY A 126 -12.43 -20.71 11.31
N TYR A 127 -12.35 -21.58 12.32
CA TYR A 127 -11.07 -21.89 12.97
C TYR A 127 -10.23 -22.87 12.15
N PHE A 128 -8.92 -22.72 12.24
CA PHE A 128 -7.95 -23.62 11.64
C PHE A 128 -6.71 -23.74 12.52
N ALA A 129 -5.93 -24.79 12.27
CA ALA A 129 -4.62 -24.97 12.87
C ALA A 129 -3.60 -25.36 11.79
N ILE A 130 -2.44 -24.72 11.84
CA ILE A 130 -1.27 -25.04 11.03
C ILE A 130 -0.29 -25.73 11.98
N SER A 131 0.27 -26.86 11.57
CA SER A 131 1.25 -27.62 12.36
C SER A 131 2.46 -27.92 11.50
N GLY A 132 3.67 -27.85 12.05
CA GLY A 132 4.90 -28.04 11.27
C GLY A 132 6.06 -28.49 12.14
N LYS A 133 7.25 -28.63 11.53
CA LYS A 133 8.48 -28.96 12.26
C LYS A 133 9.03 -27.72 12.99
N GLU A 134 9.57 -27.91 14.19
CA GLU A 134 9.94 -26.85 15.14
C GLU A 134 10.89 -25.78 14.59
N ALA A 135 11.90 -26.17 13.81
CA ALA A 135 13.01 -25.28 13.42
C ALA A 135 12.60 -24.01 12.66
N GLU A 136 11.47 -24.03 11.94
CA GLU A 136 11.04 -22.93 11.06
C GLU A 136 9.72 -22.27 11.50
N PHE A 137 9.14 -22.73 12.59
CA PHE A 137 7.75 -22.43 12.93
C PHE A 137 7.55 -20.97 13.41
N LYS A 138 8.54 -20.40 14.11
CA LYS A 138 8.54 -18.97 14.49
C LYS A 138 8.64 -18.06 13.26
N THR A 139 9.41 -18.47 12.25
CA THR A 139 9.56 -17.71 11.00
C THR A 139 8.26 -17.74 10.21
N LEU A 140 7.62 -18.92 10.10
CA LEU A 140 6.30 -19.05 9.51
C LEU A 140 5.27 -18.15 10.20
N TYR A 141 5.22 -18.19 11.54
CA TYR A 141 4.30 -17.35 12.32
C TYR A 141 4.48 -15.86 12.02
N ARG A 142 5.73 -15.36 12.04
CA ARG A 142 6.03 -13.96 11.70
C ARG A 142 5.60 -13.61 10.28
N GLN A 143 5.87 -14.48 9.31
CA GLN A 143 5.46 -14.25 7.93
C GLN A 143 3.93 -14.12 7.81
N VAL A 144 3.17 -15.02 8.42
CA VAL A 144 1.70 -14.95 8.39
C VAL A 144 1.19 -13.70 9.12
N GLN A 145 1.82 -13.30 10.23
CA GLN A 145 1.48 -12.04 10.92
C GLN A 145 1.74 -10.80 10.04
N GLU A 146 2.84 -10.79 9.30
CA GLU A 146 3.17 -9.71 8.37
C GLU A 146 2.19 -9.67 7.19
N ASP A 147 1.80 -10.81 6.63
CA ASP A 147 0.79 -10.89 5.57
C ASP A 147 -0.55 -10.29 6.03
N ILE A 148 -1.02 -10.67 7.22
CA ILE A 148 -2.27 -10.14 7.81
C ILE A 148 -2.17 -8.63 8.00
N ARG A 149 -1.07 -8.16 8.61
CA ARG A 149 -0.85 -6.72 8.85
C ARG A 149 -0.80 -5.93 7.54
N ASN A 150 -0.14 -6.46 6.51
CA ASN A 150 -0.03 -5.80 5.22
C ASN A 150 -1.39 -5.70 4.52
N GLU A 151 -2.25 -6.71 4.67
CA GLU A 151 -3.62 -6.65 4.15
C GLU A 151 -4.47 -5.61 4.90
N GLU A 152 -4.35 -5.54 6.23
CA GLU A 152 -5.01 -4.51 7.04
C GLU A 152 -4.60 -3.10 6.59
N ILE A 153 -3.29 -2.85 6.46
CA ILE A 153 -2.74 -1.59 5.95
C ILE A 153 -3.28 -1.29 4.54
N SER A 154 -3.30 -2.27 3.64
CA SER A 154 -3.79 -2.09 2.27
C SER A 154 -5.28 -1.71 2.22
N SER A 155 -6.10 -2.39 3.03
CA SER A 155 -7.53 -2.12 3.16
C SER A 155 -7.79 -0.71 3.69
N GLU A 156 -7.10 -0.31 4.76
CA GLU A 156 -7.20 1.05 5.30
C GLU A 156 -6.71 2.11 4.32
N HIS A 157 -5.66 1.81 3.55
CA HIS A 157 -5.19 2.71 2.50
C HIS A 157 -6.23 2.93 1.41
N LYS A 158 -6.88 1.85 0.96
CA LYS A 158 -7.94 1.92 -0.04
C LYS A 158 -9.10 2.78 0.44
N LYS A 159 -9.54 2.58 1.69
CA LYS A 159 -10.60 3.41 2.31
C LYS A 159 -10.20 4.88 2.41
N ALA A 160 -8.98 5.16 2.89
CA ALA A 160 -8.50 6.53 3.02
C ALA A 160 -8.45 7.28 1.67
N TRP A 161 -8.06 6.60 0.59
CA TRP A 161 -8.06 7.18 -0.75
C TRP A 161 -9.45 7.33 -1.36
N GLU A 162 -10.37 6.40 -1.06
CA GLU A 162 -11.77 6.53 -1.48
C GLU A 162 -12.41 7.78 -0.85
N GLU A 163 -12.23 7.96 0.45
CA GLU A 163 -12.72 9.16 1.16
C GLU A 163 -12.04 10.43 0.66
N ALA A 164 -10.73 10.39 0.39
CA ALA A 164 -10.02 11.53 -0.19
C ALA A 164 -10.53 11.89 -1.59
N ARG A 165 -10.93 10.91 -2.41
CA ARG A 165 -11.52 11.15 -3.73
C ARG A 165 -12.87 11.87 -3.61
N LYS A 166 -13.75 11.42 -2.72
CA LYS A 166 -15.02 12.10 -2.43
C LYS A 166 -14.80 13.54 -1.99
N VAL A 167 -13.82 13.78 -1.12
CA VAL A 167 -13.43 15.13 -0.71
C VAL A 167 -13.00 15.95 -1.92
N ARG A 168 -12.13 15.41 -2.79
CA ARG A 168 -11.67 16.10 -4.00
C ARG A 168 -12.84 16.54 -4.88
N GLU A 169 -13.80 15.65 -5.10
CA GLU A 169 -14.98 15.91 -5.93
C GLU A 169 -15.89 17.01 -5.35
N SER A 170 -15.87 17.20 -4.02
CA SER A 170 -16.65 18.25 -3.35
C SER A 170 -15.96 19.62 -3.30
N ILE A 171 -14.67 19.70 -3.63
CA ILE A 171 -13.90 20.94 -3.55
C ILE A 171 -14.18 21.82 -4.77
N THR A 172 -14.52 23.08 -4.51
CA THR A 172 -14.67 24.15 -5.51
C THR A 172 -13.57 25.20 -5.35
N ASP A 173 -13.49 26.18 -6.25
CA ASP A 173 -12.52 27.28 -6.16
C ASP A 173 -12.70 28.16 -4.89
N SER A 174 -13.91 28.20 -4.32
CA SER A 174 -14.20 28.96 -3.10
C SER A 174 -14.01 28.16 -1.81
N THR A 175 -13.80 26.85 -1.88
CA THR A 175 -13.63 26.03 -0.67
C THR A 175 -12.34 26.41 0.07
N PHE A 176 -12.46 26.68 1.37
CA PHE A 176 -11.31 26.90 2.23
C PHE A 176 -10.55 25.58 2.49
N LEU A 177 -9.27 25.55 2.15
CA LEU A 177 -8.43 24.36 2.20
C LEU A 177 -7.50 24.38 3.41
N LYS A 178 -7.55 23.32 4.22
CA LYS A 178 -6.69 23.14 5.40
C LYS A 178 -6.39 21.67 5.62
N THR A 179 -5.16 21.34 5.99
CA THR A 179 -4.76 19.99 6.39
C THR A 179 -5.28 19.64 7.78
N LYS A 180 -5.44 18.34 8.07
CA LYS A 180 -5.92 17.84 9.37
C LYS A 180 -4.88 17.99 10.49
N ARG A 181 -3.61 18.25 10.14
CA ARG A 181 -2.48 18.54 11.04
C ARG A 181 -1.64 19.69 10.48
N PRO A 182 -0.74 20.32 11.27
CA PRO A 182 0.15 21.38 10.78
C PRO A 182 0.92 20.95 9.52
N MET A 183 0.95 21.82 8.52
CA MET A 183 1.56 21.51 7.23
C MET A 183 3.06 21.20 7.36
N SER A 184 3.48 20.04 6.84
CA SER A 184 4.86 19.55 6.89
C SER A 184 5.08 18.40 5.90
N ASP A 185 6.33 18.02 5.65
CA ASP A 185 6.67 16.86 4.82
C ASP A 185 6.03 15.56 5.34
N ASP A 186 5.92 15.39 6.67
CA ASP A 186 5.25 14.24 7.27
C ASP A 186 3.74 14.25 7.02
N ALA A 187 3.10 15.43 7.10
CA ALA A 187 1.67 15.60 6.89
C ALA A 187 1.22 15.17 5.48
N ILE A 188 2.12 15.23 4.50
CA ILE A 188 1.92 14.76 3.12
C ILE A 188 2.82 13.58 2.74
N GLY A 189 3.36 12.87 3.73
CA GLY A 189 4.14 11.65 3.52
C GLY A 189 3.32 10.52 2.84
N PRO A 190 3.96 9.48 2.30
CA PRO A 190 3.27 8.37 1.63
C PRO A 190 2.54 7.50 2.64
N TYR A 191 3.04 7.41 3.87
CA TYR A 191 2.46 6.74 5.02
C TYR A 191 3.29 7.13 6.27
N ASN A 192 2.78 6.81 7.46
CA ASN A 192 3.55 6.89 8.68
C ASN A 192 4.62 5.79 8.70
N TYR A 193 5.90 6.14 8.76
CA TYR A 193 7.01 5.17 8.71
C TYR A 193 7.07 4.21 9.90
N HIS A 194 6.43 4.54 11.03
CA HIS A 194 6.40 3.67 12.21
C HIS A 194 5.29 2.64 12.13
N THR A 195 4.13 3.03 11.59
CA THR A 195 2.91 2.20 11.62
C THR A 195 2.56 1.61 10.25
N GLY A 196 3.06 2.18 9.16
CA GLY A 196 2.73 1.81 7.78
C GLY A 196 1.43 2.41 7.26
N PHE A 197 0.60 3.02 8.11
CA PHE A 197 -0.72 3.55 7.75
C PHE A 197 -0.68 4.96 7.16
N LEU A 198 -1.63 5.26 6.27
CA LEU A 198 -1.83 6.60 5.70
C LEU A 198 -2.28 7.63 6.73
N GLU A 199 -3.16 7.24 7.66
CA GLU A 199 -3.86 8.16 8.56
C GLU A 199 -4.55 9.28 7.73
N ASP A 200 -4.39 10.54 8.10
CA ASP A 200 -4.91 11.72 7.40
C ASP A 200 -4.09 12.15 6.16
N ARG A 201 -3.02 11.45 5.79
CA ARG A 201 -2.14 11.84 4.68
C ARG A 201 -2.82 11.83 3.31
N ALA A 202 -3.74 10.90 3.06
CA ALA A 202 -4.51 10.86 1.79
C ALA A 202 -5.34 12.15 1.60
N TYR A 203 -6.02 12.58 2.66
CA TYR A 203 -6.75 13.84 2.69
C TYR A 203 -5.80 15.04 2.55
N ASN A 204 -4.74 15.10 3.35
CA ASN A 204 -3.80 16.21 3.34
C ASN A 204 -3.14 16.40 1.98
N ARG A 205 -2.76 15.30 1.31
CA ARG A 205 -2.21 15.31 -0.06
C ARG A 205 -3.22 15.87 -1.06
N THR A 206 -4.47 15.45 -0.98
CA THR A 206 -5.55 15.92 -1.87
C THR A 206 -5.72 17.43 -1.75
N VAL A 207 -5.86 17.93 -0.52
CA VAL A 207 -6.02 19.36 -0.23
C VAL A 207 -4.77 20.15 -0.64
N TYR A 208 -3.58 19.62 -0.38
CA TYR A 208 -2.30 20.24 -0.71
C TYR A 208 -2.08 20.40 -2.22
N VAL A 209 -2.40 19.38 -3.02
CA VAL A 209 -2.25 19.45 -4.49
C VAL A 209 -3.13 20.56 -5.06
N ILE A 210 -4.40 20.64 -4.64
CA ILE A 210 -5.31 21.71 -5.08
C ILE A 210 -4.80 23.08 -4.64
N ALA A 211 -4.24 23.18 -3.42
CA ALA A 211 -3.65 24.42 -2.92
C ALA A 211 -2.44 24.88 -3.76
N ILE A 212 -1.56 23.97 -4.20
CA ILE A 212 -0.48 24.28 -5.13
C ILE A 212 -1.04 24.78 -6.46
N ASP A 213 -2.04 24.10 -7.02
CA ASP A 213 -2.62 24.48 -8.31
C ASP A 213 -3.23 25.88 -8.26
N ARG A 214 -3.92 26.21 -7.15
CA ARG A 214 -4.37 27.58 -6.90
C ARG A 214 -3.20 28.55 -6.84
N ALA A 215 -2.14 28.26 -6.09
CA ALA A 215 -0.97 29.14 -5.99
C ALA A 215 -0.24 29.33 -7.33
N LYS A 216 -0.14 28.28 -8.17
CA LYS A 216 0.49 28.34 -9.50
C LYS A 216 -0.17 29.35 -10.43
N LYS A 217 -1.49 29.52 -10.36
CA LYS A 217 -2.24 30.53 -11.13
C LYS A 217 -1.79 31.97 -10.85
N HIS A 218 -1.10 32.21 -9.73
CA HIS A 218 -0.56 33.51 -9.33
C HIS A 218 0.96 33.63 -9.53
N LEU A 219 1.59 32.64 -10.19
CA LEU A 219 2.99 32.73 -10.56
C LEU A 219 3.20 33.66 -11.75
N SER A 220 4.32 34.39 -11.72
CA SER A 220 4.87 35.12 -12.85
C SER A 220 6.37 34.83 -12.97
N VAL A 221 6.97 35.18 -14.11
CA VAL A 221 8.41 35.01 -14.32
C VAL A 221 9.09 36.37 -14.37
N LYS A 222 10.12 36.55 -13.54
CA LYS A 222 10.99 37.72 -13.56
C LYS A 222 12.45 37.27 -13.46
N ASN A 223 13.29 37.72 -14.37
CA ASN A 223 14.72 37.36 -14.41
C ASN A 223 14.96 35.83 -14.37
N ASN A 224 14.17 35.08 -15.16
CA ASN A 224 14.20 33.61 -15.21
C ASN A 224 13.96 32.93 -13.85
N GLN A 225 13.18 33.58 -12.98
CA GLN A 225 12.74 33.05 -11.69
C GLN A 225 11.23 33.19 -11.54
N LEU A 226 10.63 32.23 -10.84
CA LEU A 226 9.23 32.25 -10.45
C LEU A 226 9.02 33.28 -9.32
N VAL A 227 7.99 34.10 -9.47
CA VAL A 227 7.55 35.09 -8.47
C VAL A 227 6.08 34.82 -8.17
N LEU A 228 5.78 34.50 -6.90
CA LEU A 228 4.42 34.30 -6.42
C LEU A 228 3.78 35.65 -6.09
N ASN A 229 2.70 35.99 -6.78
CA ASN A 229 1.98 37.26 -6.60
C ASN A 229 0.82 37.09 -5.60
N LEU A 230 1.14 36.64 -4.38
CA LEU A 230 0.22 36.50 -3.25
C LEU A 230 0.89 37.05 -1.99
N LYS A 231 0.09 37.53 -1.03
CA LYS A 231 0.54 38.01 0.29
C LYS A 231 0.16 37.05 1.41
N SER A 232 -0.92 36.28 1.24
CA SER A 232 -1.44 35.34 2.26
C SER A 232 -2.18 34.17 1.63
N GLY A 233 -2.41 33.11 2.42
CA GLY A 233 -3.23 31.98 2.00
C GLY A 233 -4.71 32.34 1.78
N ALA A 234 -5.22 33.35 2.49
CA ALA A 234 -6.61 33.79 2.39
C ALA A 234 -6.99 34.25 0.97
N GLU A 235 -6.05 34.81 0.20
CA GLU A 235 -6.28 35.26 -1.18
C GLU A 235 -6.65 34.12 -2.15
N ILE A 236 -6.31 32.87 -1.80
CA ILE A 236 -6.62 31.68 -2.59
C ILE A 236 -7.38 30.62 -1.77
N ASN A 237 -8.08 31.06 -0.71
CA ASN A 237 -8.88 30.22 0.18
C ASN A 237 -8.09 29.03 0.75
N ILE A 238 -6.87 29.26 1.27
CA ILE A 238 -6.07 28.24 1.94
C ILE A 238 -5.58 28.68 3.32
N ALA A 239 -5.31 27.71 4.20
CA ALA A 239 -4.69 27.95 5.49
C ALA A 239 -3.28 28.55 5.35
N GLU A 240 -2.92 29.41 6.31
CA GLU A 240 -1.69 30.19 6.24
C GLU A 240 -0.42 29.33 6.36
N ASP A 241 -0.42 28.30 7.21
CA ASP A 241 0.70 27.36 7.31
C ASP A 241 0.95 26.60 5.99
N MET A 242 -0.12 26.27 5.27
CA MET A 242 -0.04 25.69 3.93
C MET A 242 0.50 26.68 2.89
N TYR A 243 0.07 27.94 2.93
CA TYR A 243 0.63 29.00 2.08
C TYR A 243 2.13 29.20 2.32
N GLN A 244 2.56 29.26 3.59
CA GLN A 244 3.98 29.39 3.94
C GLN A 244 4.80 28.19 3.44
N TYR A 245 4.25 26.97 3.53
CA TYR A 245 4.90 25.77 3.01
C TYR A 245 5.05 25.82 1.47
N ILE A 246 3.99 26.19 0.74
CA ILE A 246 4.01 26.33 -0.73
C ILE A 246 4.99 27.44 -1.16
N THR A 247 5.04 28.55 -0.42
CA THR A 247 5.99 29.64 -0.70
C THR A 247 7.44 29.15 -0.63
N ARG A 248 7.78 28.34 0.38
CA ARG A 248 9.11 27.72 0.51
C ARG A 248 9.40 26.76 -0.65
N LEU A 249 8.40 25.99 -1.11
CA LEU A 249 8.55 25.12 -2.28
C LEU A 249 8.96 25.91 -3.53
N PHE A 250 8.33 27.06 -3.80
CA PHE A 250 8.71 27.87 -4.96
C PHE A 250 10.09 28.54 -4.82
N VAL A 251 10.57 28.79 -3.60
CA VAL A 251 11.97 29.17 -3.35
C VAL A 251 12.92 28.03 -3.74
N ASP A 252 12.59 26.79 -3.39
CA ASP A 252 13.39 25.62 -3.78
C ASP A 252 13.36 25.38 -5.29
N TRP A 253 12.21 25.55 -5.96
CA TRP A 253 12.11 25.47 -7.42
C TRP A 253 13.04 26.46 -8.10
N ASN A 254 13.03 27.71 -7.62
CA ASN A 254 13.93 28.75 -8.09
C ASN A 254 15.41 28.41 -7.89
N LYS A 255 15.76 27.75 -6.79
CA LYS A 255 17.11 27.24 -6.58
C LYS A 255 17.48 26.18 -7.61
N TRP A 256 16.59 25.23 -7.88
CA TRP A 256 16.84 24.17 -8.87
C TRP A 256 16.95 24.70 -10.30
N VAL A 257 16.17 25.73 -10.64
CA VAL A 257 16.28 26.44 -11.93
C VAL A 257 17.65 27.14 -12.04
N LYS A 258 18.10 27.83 -10.99
CA LYS A 258 19.45 28.44 -10.95
C LYS A 258 20.57 27.42 -11.09
N GLU A 259 20.41 26.24 -10.50
CA GLU A 259 21.35 25.13 -10.59
C GLU A 259 21.30 24.43 -11.97
N GLY A 260 20.44 24.84 -12.90
CA GLY A 260 20.27 24.25 -14.22
C GLY A 260 19.64 22.86 -14.23
N LYS A 261 19.19 22.37 -13.06
CA LYS A 261 18.57 21.05 -12.91
C LYS A 261 17.16 20.99 -13.50
N PHE A 262 16.49 22.14 -13.49
CA PHE A 262 15.13 22.32 -13.99
C PHE A 262 15.06 23.57 -14.86
N LYS A 263 14.04 23.64 -15.71
CA LYS A 263 13.66 24.86 -16.45
C LYS A 263 12.21 25.21 -16.17
N ILE A 264 11.91 26.50 -16.24
CA ILE A 264 10.53 27.00 -16.11
C ILE A 264 9.78 26.69 -17.41
N ILE A 265 8.57 26.20 -17.27
CA ILE A 265 7.63 25.97 -18.38
C ILE A 265 6.34 26.75 -18.12
N LYS A 266 5.60 26.99 -19.21
CA LYS A 266 4.23 27.49 -19.15
C LYS A 266 3.30 26.35 -19.54
N THR A 267 2.30 26.07 -18.71
CA THR A 267 1.31 25.02 -18.93
C THR A 267 0.33 25.43 -20.03
N GLU A 268 -0.41 24.47 -20.57
CA GLU A 268 -1.47 24.71 -21.55
C GLU A 268 -2.56 25.65 -20.99
N GLU A 269 -2.83 25.55 -19.69
CA GLU A 269 -3.76 26.39 -18.94
C GLU A 269 -3.19 27.80 -18.63
N GLY A 270 -1.94 28.07 -19.02
CA GLY A 270 -1.36 29.41 -19.04
C GLY A 270 -0.59 29.84 -17.79
N TYR A 271 -0.46 28.99 -16.76
CA TYR A 271 0.36 29.25 -15.57
C TYR A 271 1.76 28.62 -15.67
N TYR A 272 2.62 28.87 -14.69
CA TYR A 272 4.01 28.42 -14.71
C TYR A 272 4.24 27.18 -13.84
N ASP A 273 5.17 26.34 -14.30
CA ASP A 273 5.67 25.16 -13.59
C ASP A 273 7.17 24.95 -13.86
N ILE A 274 7.76 23.88 -13.33
CA ILE A 274 9.13 23.47 -13.64
C ILE A 274 9.20 22.03 -14.16
N GLU A 275 10.14 21.76 -15.08
CA GLU A 275 10.44 20.40 -15.54
C GLU A 275 11.94 20.09 -15.52
N PRO A 276 12.35 18.82 -15.32
CA PRO A 276 13.76 18.45 -15.30
C PRO A 276 14.46 18.77 -16.61
N THR A 277 15.68 19.28 -16.53
CA THR A 277 16.54 19.45 -17.71
C THR A 277 17.17 18.09 -18.07
N PRO A 278 17.00 17.56 -19.31
CA PRO A 278 17.61 16.31 -19.71
C PRO A 278 19.13 16.36 -19.54
N GLN A 279 19.69 15.46 -18.72
CA GLN A 279 21.14 15.31 -18.64
C GLN A 279 21.60 14.55 -19.89
N LYS A 280 22.48 15.18 -20.69
CA LYS A 280 23.22 14.43 -21.72
C LYS A 280 24.01 13.34 -21.00
N LYS A 281 23.68 12.06 -21.24
CA LYS A 281 24.54 10.95 -20.85
C LYS A 281 25.89 11.21 -21.52
N LYS A 282 26.94 11.43 -20.73
CA LYS A 282 28.31 11.33 -21.26
C LYS A 282 28.51 9.84 -21.55
N ASN A 283 28.57 9.51 -22.83
CA ASN A 283 29.04 8.21 -23.31
C ASN A 283 30.50 8.02 -22.91
#